data_AF-A0A1G9S3Y0-F1
#
_entry.id   AF-A0A1G9S3Y0-F1
#
_cell.length_a   1.000
_cell.length_b   1.000
_cell.length_c   1.000
_cell.angle_alpha   90.00
_cell.angle_beta   90.00
_cell.angle_gamma   90.00
#
_symmetry.space_group_name_H-M   'P 1'
#
loop_
_entity.id
_entity.type
_entity.pdbx_description
1 polymer ?
#
loop_
_entity_poly.entity_id
_entity_poly.type
_entity_poly.pdbx_seq_one_letter_code
_entity_poly.pdbx_strand_id
1 'polypeptide(L)'
;MANSLISSSPAGSGALVEGGGAAPLPAAHEARRAGRIGLLALAIGFGGFLLWASLAPLDEGVPGQGMVALDTKRKAVQHLTGGIVKEVLVREGQQVREGQPLVRLDEAVVRANYESVRQRYLGLRAMQARLMAEQAGGGQIHFHPDLEKAASDPLIRQQMMNQEQLFQTRRNLLRSDLQSIEESIEGQRGLLTSYASMLDSRKSQMALVREELNNLRGLVAEGYAPRNRQLELERTVAEINSAIADLQGNTIRAQRSIGELRQRASSRQAEYRREVETQLADVDREVLAEEQKFKAVSDDYRRVEIKAPVDGQVVGLAVQTVGGVVQPGQKLMDIVPGGSEELLLEAHVAPHLIDRVHAGLPVDVRFNSFAHSPQLVVQGKVVSVSGDLLTEPQTNLQYYLARVQITPEGMKSLGQRQLQPGMPVEVVFKTGERSMLTYLLHPLIKRVSASMKEE
;
A
#
# COMPACT_ATOMS: atom_id res chain seq x y z
N MET A 1 -27.54 85.08 67.42
CA MET A 1 -26.31 85.48 66.71
C MET A 1 -26.58 85.21 65.23
N ALA A 2 -27.20 86.16 64.51
CA ALA A 2 -26.56 87.27 63.77
C ALA A 2 -25.52 86.71 62.78
N ASN A 3 -25.59 86.89 61.46
CA ASN A 3 -25.92 88.08 60.67
C ASN A 3 -26.07 87.61 59.19
N SER A 4 -27.08 88.02 58.40
CA SER A 4 -27.04 89.17 57.45
C SER A 4 -26.61 88.74 56.02
N LEU A 5 -27.21 89.05 54.85
CA LEU A 5 -28.18 90.07 54.39
C LEU A 5 -28.62 89.74 52.93
N ILE A 6 -29.89 90.09 52.60
CA ILE A 6 -30.37 90.88 51.42
C ILE A 6 -30.34 90.22 50.02
N SER A 7 -31.51 89.86 49.43
CA SER A 7 -32.46 90.65 48.59
C SER A 7 -32.07 90.70 47.10
N SER A 8 -32.94 90.47 46.11
CA SER A 8 -34.25 91.10 45.91
C SER A 8 -35.06 90.38 44.82
N SER A 9 -36.38 90.32 45.04
CA SER A 9 -37.46 90.24 44.02
C SER A 9 -38.04 91.65 43.85
N PRO A 10 -38.80 92.00 42.78
CA PRO A 10 -40.26 91.76 42.71
C PRO A 10 -40.73 91.41 41.27
N ALA A 11 -41.86 90.79 40.91
CA ALA A 11 -43.28 90.73 41.33
C ALA A 11 -44.18 91.17 40.14
N GLY A 12 -45.39 90.59 40.04
CA GLY A 12 -46.52 91.08 39.23
C GLY A 12 -47.28 89.97 38.47
N SER A 13 -48.07 89.12 39.12
CA SER A 13 -49.51 89.28 39.48
C SER A 13 -50.49 89.30 38.28
N GLY A 14 -51.20 88.18 38.02
CA GLY A 14 -52.66 88.07 38.20
C GLY A 14 -53.38 88.11 36.83
N ALA A 15 -54.51 87.46 36.53
CA ALA A 15 -55.47 86.70 37.30
C ALA A 15 -56.30 85.80 36.35
N LEU A 16 -56.93 84.78 36.91
CA LEU A 16 -57.86 83.80 36.34
C LEU A 16 -59.24 84.40 36.02
N VAL A 17 -59.96 83.88 35.02
CA VAL A 17 -61.43 83.66 35.06
C VAL A 17 -61.82 82.49 34.13
N GLU A 18 -62.58 81.53 34.68
CA GLU A 18 -63.24 80.39 34.03
C GLU A 18 -64.55 80.75 33.29
N GLY A 19 -65.00 79.85 32.38
CA GLY A 19 -66.37 79.33 32.48
C GLY A 19 -67.22 79.28 31.21
N GLY A 20 -67.61 78.05 30.81
CA GLY A 20 -69.01 77.72 30.50
C GLY A 20 -69.42 77.39 29.05
N GLY A 21 -70.11 76.25 28.90
CA GLY A 21 -71.21 76.10 27.92
C GLY A 21 -71.19 74.87 27.01
N ALA A 22 -71.95 73.82 27.34
CA ALA A 22 -72.27 72.69 26.46
C ALA A 22 -73.69 72.82 25.86
N ALA A 23 -73.90 72.36 24.62
CA ALA A 23 -75.21 72.17 23.99
C ALA A 23 -75.20 70.94 23.03
N PRO A 24 -76.34 70.23 22.78
CA PRO A 24 -76.36 68.86 22.25
C PRO A 24 -76.79 68.70 20.77
N LEU A 25 -76.53 67.49 20.24
CA LEU A 25 -76.61 66.99 18.84
C LEU A 25 -78.02 66.57 18.34
N PRO A 26 -78.19 66.39 17.02
CA PRO A 26 -79.05 65.29 16.52
C PRO A 26 -78.52 64.50 15.29
N ALA A 27 -79.13 63.31 15.11
CA ALA A 27 -79.36 62.52 13.87
C ALA A 27 -78.48 61.28 13.56
N ALA A 28 -79.00 60.09 13.90
CA ALA A 28 -78.37 58.77 13.81
C ALA A 28 -78.70 57.94 12.53
N HIS A 29 -79.10 58.54 11.41
CA HIS A 29 -79.56 57.79 10.24
C HIS A 29 -78.55 57.61 9.08
N GLU A 30 -77.45 58.36 9.04
CA GLU A 30 -76.44 58.26 7.96
C GLU A 30 -75.35 57.20 8.17
N ALA A 31 -75.16 56.72 9.41
CA ALA A 31 -74.04 55.83 9.76
C ALA A 31 -74.09 54.42 9.13
N ARG A 32 -75.27 53.93 8.71
CA ARG A 32 -75.43 52.52 8.24
C ARG A 32 -74.94 52.27 6.81
N ARG A 33 -74.94 53.27 5.91
CA ARG A 33 -74.42 53.10 4.53
C ARG A 33 -72.90 53.22 4.46
N ALA A 34 -72.32 54.17 5.19
CA ALA A 34 -70.87 54.33 5.29
C ALA A 34 -70.21 53.08 5.91
N GLY A 35 -70.85 52.46 6.90
CA GLY A 35 -70.35 51.22 7.52
C GLY A 35 -70.20 50.04 6.56
N ARG A 36 -71.16 49.81 5.64
CA ARG A 36 -71.08 48.67 4.69
C ARG A 36 -70.00 48.87 3.63
N ILE A 37 -69.80 50.10 3.16
CA ILE A 37 -68.75 50.43 2.17
C ILE A 37 -67.37 50.32 2.82
N GLY A 38 -67.22 50.80 4.05
CA GLY A 38 -66.00 50.62 4.84
C GLY A 38 -65.66 49.15 5.07
N LEU A 39 -66.66 48.31 5.36
CA LEU A 39 -66.47 46.88 5.60
C LEU A 39 -66.09 46.11 4.31
N LEU A 40 -66.63 46.51 3.15
CA LEU A 40 -66.25 45.92 1.86
C LEU A 40 -64.83 46.33 1.44
N ALA A 41 -64.46 47.60 1.63
CA ALA A 41 -63.10 48.09 1.38
C ALA A 41 -62.08 47.41 2.29
N LEU A 42 -62.43 47.17 3.56
CA LEU A 42 -61.62 46.40 4.50
C LEU A 42 -61.46 44.95 4.02
N ALA A 43 -62.54 44.29 3.60
CA ALA A 43 -62.49 42.90 3.13
C ALA A 43 -61.61 42.73 1.88
N ILE A 44 -61.68 43.66 0.93
CA ILE A 44 -60.85 43.64 -0.28
C ILE A 44 -59.39 44.00 0.05
N GLY A 45 -59.16 45.03 0.85
CA GLY A 45 -57.80 45.45 1.24
C GLY A 45 -57.08 44.41 2.09
N PHE A 46 -57.75 43.90 3.13
CA PHE A 46 -57.20 42.86 4.00
C PHE A 46 -57.11 41.51 3.30
N GLY A 47 -58.12 41.13 2.50
CA GLY A 47 -58.10 39.90 1.71
C GLY A 47 -57.02 39.92 0.62
N GLY A 48 -56.85 41.05 -0.08
CA GLY A 48 -55.79 41.26 -1.06
C GLY A 48 -54.39 41.26 -0.43
N PHE A 49 -54.23 41.89 0.73
CA PHE A 49 -52.97 41.86 1.50
C PHE A 49 -52.63 40.45 1.97
N LEU A 50 -53.59 39.70 2.52
CA LEU A 50 -53.36 38.31 2.94
C LEU A 50 -53.02 37.40 1.77
N LEU A 51 -53.71 37.56 0.64
CA LEU A 51 -53.42 36.82 -0.58
C LEU A 51 -52.00 37.13 -1.07
N TRP A 52 -51.64 38.39 -1.19
CA TRP A 52 -50.28 38.79 -1.56
C TRP A 52 -49.23 38.31 -0.54
N ALA A 53 -49.46 38.49 0.76
CA ALA A 53 -48.55 38.06 1.82
C ALA A 53 -48.38 36.53 1.86
N SER A 54 -49.36 35.75 1.38
CA SER A 54 -49.27 34.30 1.26
C SER A 54 -48.46 33.84 0.04
N LEU A 55 -48.44 34.63 -1.05
CA LEU A 55 -47.71 34.31 -2.28
C LEU A 55 -46.34 35.00 -2.40
N ALA A 56 -46.07 36.07 -1.64
CA ALA A 56 -44.81 36.80 -1.71
C ALA A 56 -43.67 36.03 -1.04
N PRO A 57 -42.66 35.54 -1.79
CA PRO A 57 -41.51 34.83 -1.21
C PRO A 57 -40.59 35.82 -0.49
N LEU A 58 -40.22 35.50 0.75
CA LEU A 58 -39.13 36.11 1.50
C LEU A 58 -38.01 35.08 1.67
N ASP A 59 -36.79 35.47 1.31
CA ASP A 59 -35.59 34.63 1.48
C ASP A 59 -35.27 34.44 2.97
N GLU A 60 -35.15 33.19 3.42
CA GLU A 60 -34.72 32.84 4.78
C GLU A 60 -33.22 32.52 4.79
N GLY A 61 -32.45 33.37 5.47
CA GLY A 61 -30.99 33.25 5.59
C GLY A 61 -30.53 32.93 7.00
N VAL A 62 -29.57 32.02 7.15
CA VAL A 62 -28.79 31.88 8.39
C VAL A 62 -27.48 32.65 8.23
N PRO A 63 -27.19 33.66 9.08
CA PRO A 63 -25.90 34.34 9.04
C PRO A 63 -24.83 33.50 9.73
N GLY A 64 -23.65 33.43 9.12
CA GLY A 64 -22.43 32.84 9.67
C GLY A 64 -21.25 33.78 9.45
N GLN A 65 -20.44 33.96 10.48
CA GLN A 65 -19.17 34.69 10.34
C GLN A 65 -18.12 33.73 9.81
N GLY A 66 -17.30 34.18 8.88
CA GLY A 66 -16.28 33.35 8.28
C GLY A 66 -15.03 34.11 7.88
N MET A 67 -14.07 33.36 7.33
CA MET A 67 -12.87 33.90 6.74
C MET A 67 -12.51 33.13 5.48
N VAL A 68 -11.77 33.78 4.59
CA VAL A 68 -11.17 33.11 3.44
C VAL A 68 -10.05 32.20 3.94
N ALA A 69 -10.17 30.90 3.72
CA ALA A 69 -9.13 29.93 4.03
C ALA A 69 -8.52 29.41 2.72
N LEU A 70 -7.23 29.13 2.76
CA LEU A 70 -6.61 28.33 1.71
C LEU A 70 -6.94 26.87 2.00
N ASP A 71 -7.44 26.11 1.03
CA ASP A 71 -7.40 24.65 1.11
C ASP A 71 -5.95 24.19 0.92
N THR A 72 -5.12 24.48 1.93
CA THR A 72 -3.69 24.20 1.87
C THR A 72 -3.53 22.70 2.01
N LYS A 73 -3.49 21.98 0.89
CA LYS A 73 -3.19 20.53 0.83
C LYS A 73 -1.71 20.28 1.11
N ARG A 74 -1.21 20.79 2.24
CA ARG A 74 0.17 20.62 2.69
C ARG A 74 0.47 19.14 2.77
N LYS A 75 1.55 18.72 2.13
CA LYS A 75 2.04 17.35 2.20
C LYS A 75 3.20 17.32 3.18
N ALA A 76 2.96 16.77 4.37
CA ALA A 76 4.00 16.59 5.38
C ALA A 76 5.01 15.54 4.90
N VAL A 77 6.28 15.94 4.88
CA VAL A 77 7.41 15.04 4.64
C VAL A 77 7.94 14.58 5.98
N GLN A 78 7.90 13.27 6.21
CA GLN A 78 8.32 12.61 7.45
C GLN A 78 9.22 11.44 7.11
N HIS A 79 10.07 11.02 8.06
CA HIS A 79 10.94 9.86 7.88
C HIS A 79 10.56 8.73 8.84
N LEU A 80 10.28 7.53 8.32
CA LEU A 80 9.75 6.41 9.10
C LEU A 80 10.69 5.95 10.21
N THR A 81 11.96 5.73 9.89
CA THR A 81 12.94 5.07 10.79
C THR A 81 13.81 6.05 11.57
N GLY A 82 13.84 7.32 11.17
CA GLY A 82 14.83 8.29 11.65
C GLY A 82 16.26 8.05 11.12
N GLY A 83 17.24 8.77 11.67
CA GLY A 83 18.65 8.68 11.27
C GLY A 83 19.42 9.98 11.55
N ILE A 84 20.72 9.99 11.26
CA ILE A 84 21.57 11.18 11.37
C ILE A 84 21.55 11.92 10.03
N VAL A 85 21.31 13.23 10.04
CA VAL A 85 21.36 14.04 8.82
C VAL A 85 22.79 14.23 8.38
N LYS A 86 23.10 13.76 7.16
CA LYS A 86 24.39 13.99 6.52
C LYS A 86 24.39 15.32 5.77
N GLU A 87 23.35 15.58 4.99
CA GLU A 87 23.23 16.79 4.16
C GLU A 87 21.76 17.24 4.05
N VAL A 88 21.53 18.55 4.11
CA VAL A 88 20.24 19.18 3.79
C VAL A 88 20.39 19.87 2.44
N LEU A 89 19.63 19.43 1.44
CA LEU A 89 19.77 19.86 0.04
C LEU A 89 18.81 20.99 -0.34
N VAL A 90 17.89 21.36 0.56
CA VAL A 90 16.88 22.39 0.33
C VAL A 90 16.89 23.47 1.40
N ARG A 91 16.29 24.63 1.08
CA ARG A 91 16.12 25.77 1.98
C ARG A 91 14.65 26.08 2.18
N GLU A 92 14.34 26.76 3.28
CA GLU A 92 13.00 27.29 3.55
C GLU A 92 12.54 28.18 2.38
N GLY A 93 11.31 27.98 1.91
CA GLY A 93 10.72 28.72 0.80
C GLY A 93 11.22 28.32 -0.60
N GLN A 94 12.08 27.31 -0.73
CA GLN A 94 12.57 26.83 -2.03
C GLN A 94 11.50 26.06 -2.79
N GLN A 95 11.38 26.30 -4.10
CA GLN A 95 10.56 25.47 -4.99
C GLN A 95 11.27 24.15 -5.31
N VAL A 96 10.58 23.04 -5.12
CA VAL A 96 11.05 21.68 -5.37
C VAL A 96 10.14 20.95 -6.34
N ARG A 97 10.70 19.96 -7.04
CA ARG A 97 9.96 19.05 -7.91
C ARG A 97 9.72 17.71 -7.24
N GLU A 98 8.67 17.01 -7.62
CA GLU A 98 8.41 15.62 -7.21
C GLU A 98 9.64 14.74 -7.49
N GLY A 99 10.01 13.92 -6.51
CA GLY A 99 11.19 13.06 -6.55
C GLY A 99 12.53 13.77 -6.31
N GLN A 100 12.55 15.09 -6.18
CA GLN A 100 13.78 15.84 -5.87
C GLN A 100 14.28 15.48 -4.46
N PRO A 101 15.57 15.14 -4.29
CA PRO A 101 16.17 14.94 -2.97
C PRO A 101 16.11 16.21 -2.11
N LEU A 102 15.61 16.07 -0.88
CA LEU A 102 15.44 17.14 0.09
C LEU A 102 16.49 17.05 1.20
N VAL A 103 16.62 15.87 1.78
CA VAL A 103 17.54 15.58 2.89
C VAL A 103 18.18 14.23 2.64
N ARG A 104 19.47 14.13 2.92
CA ARG A 104 20.23 12.87 2.87
C ARG A 104 20.67 12.51 4.28
N LEU A 105 20.30 11.31 4.70
CA LEU A 105 20.75 10.74 5.97
C LEU A 105 22.12 10.07 5.81
N ASP A 106 22.79 9.77 6.92
CA ASP A 106 24.01 8.97 6.91
C ASP A 106 23.70 7.54 6.45
N GLU A 107 24.33 7.15 5.33
CA GLU A 107 24.11 5.87 4.69
C GLU A 107 24.98 4.75 5.24
N ALA A 108 26.03 5.02 6.04
CA ALA A 108 27.08 4.06 6.31
C ALA A 108 26.56 2.71 6.86
N VAL A 109 25.71 2.76 7.89
CA VAL A 109 25.13 1.57 8.53
C VAL A 109 24.10 0.88 7.63
N VAL A 110 23.21 1.66 7.00
CA VAL A 110 22.15 1.12 6.14
C VAL A 110 22.73 0.47 4.89
N ARG A 111 23.75 1.10 4.28
CA ARG A 111 24.48 0.59 3.12
C ARG A 111 25.25 -0.68 3.44
N ALA A 112 25.95 -0.73 4.58
CA ALA A 112 26.67 -1.93 4.99
C ALA A 112 25.70 -3.11 5.19
N ASN A 113 24.53 -2.87 5.81
CA ASN A 113 23.49 -3.89 5.96
C ASN A 113 22.89 -4.31 4.60
N TYR A 114 22.61 -3.35 3.72
CA TYR A 114 22.11 -3.60 2.36
C TYR A 114 23.08 -4.48 1.57
N GLU A 115 24.36 -4.12 1.52
CA GLU A 115 25.36 -4.90 0.77
C GLU A 115 25.55 -6.29 1.39
N SER A 116 25.54 -6.42 2.72
CA SER A 116 25.64 -7.72 3.39
C SER A 116 24.49 -8.67 3.00
N VAL A 117 23.24 -8.18 3.08
CA VAL A 117 22.05 -8.97 2.70
C VAL A 117 22.04 -9.24 1.20
N ARG A 118 22.40 -8.25 0.37
CA ARG A 118 22.50 -8.38 -1.09
C ARG A 118 23.47 -9.48 -1.49
N GLN A 119 24.69 -9.48 -0.93
CA GLN A 119 25.72 -10.47 -1.22
C GLN A 119 25.28 -11.87 -0.79
N ARG A 120 24.60 -12.00 0.35
CA ARG A 120 24.07 -13.28 0.82
C ARG A 120 22.94 -13.80 -0.08
N TYR A 121 21.95 -12.97 -0.40
CA TYR A 121 20.84 -13.32 -1.27
C TYR A 121 21.33 -13.77 -2.66
N LEU A 122 22.20 -12.97 -3.29
CA LEU A 122 22.72 -13.29 -4.62
C LEU A 122 23.63 -14.53 -4.60
N GLY A 123 24.44 -14.71 -3.56
CA GLY A 123 25.23 -15.94 -3.40
C GLY A 123 24.35 -17.19 -3.29
N LEU A 124 23.25 -17.12 -2.53
CA LEU A 124 22.26 -18.20 -2.44
C LEU A 124 21.55 -18.44 -3.78
N ARG A 125 21.19 -17.39 -4.53
CA ARG A 125 20.61 -17.52 -5.88
C ARG A 125 21.57 -18.21 -6.84
N ALA A 126 22.87 -17.96 -6.74
CA ALA A 126 23.87 -18.60 -7.60
C ALA A 126 23.98 -20.10 -7.26
N MET A 127 23.94 -20.43 -5.97
CA MET A 127 23.92 -21.82 -5.50
C MET A 127 22.64 -22.55 -5.93
N GLN A 128 21.48 -21.89 -5.82
CA GLN A 128 20.19 -22.39 -6.27
C GLN A 128 20.24 -22.75 -7.76
N ALA A 129 20.73 -21.83 -8.60
CA ALA A 129 20.87 -22.05 -10.04
C ALA A 129 21.74 -23.27 -10.37
N ARG A 130 22.87 -23.46 -9.67
CA ARG A 130 23.69 -24.67 -9.78
C ARG A 130 22.89 -25.92 -9.43
N LEU A 131 22.24 -25.94 -8.27
CA LEU A 131 21.52 -27.11 -7.77
C LEU A 131 20.35 -27.49 -8.68
N MET A 132 19.62 -26.51 -9.22
CA MET A 132 18.57 -26.75 -10.22
C MET A 132 19.14 -27.38 -11.50
N ALA A 133 20.31 -26.93 -11.97
CA ALA A 133 20.99 -27.53 -13.12
C ALA A 133 21.44 -28.98 -12.83
N GLU A 134 21.96 -29.25 -11.62
CA GLU A 134 22.33 -30.60 -11.17
C GLU A 134 21.12 -31.53 -11.07
N GLN A 135 20.01 -31.04 -10.52
CA GLN A 135 18.75 -31.79 -10.38
C GLN A 135 18.17 -32.17 -11.75
N ALA A 136 18.16 -31.22 -12.70
CA ALA A 136 17.66 -31.44 -14.05
C ALA A 136 18.60 -32.28 -14.92
N GLY A 137 19.84 -32.54 -14.48
CA GLY A 137 20.87 -33.17 -15.30
C GLY A 137 21.31 -32.31 -16.49
N GLY A 138 21.18 -30.99 -16.37
CA GLY A 138 21.53 -30.03 -17.42
C GLY A 138 23.03 -29.99 -17.73
N GLY A 139 23.41 -29.45 -18.89
CA GLY A 139 24.81 -29.27 -19.28
C GLY A 139 25.44 -27.95 -18.82
N GLN A 140 24.61 -26.97 -18.46
CA GLN A 140 24.97 -25.59 -18.14
C GLN A 140 24.08 -25.06 -17.02
N ILE A 141 24.56 -24.03 -16.31
CA ILE A 141 23.78 -23.31 -15.30
C ILE A 141 22.98 -22.20 -15.98
N HIS A 142 21.69 -22.13 -15.68
CA HIS A 142 20.85 -20.99 -16.05
C HIS A 142 20.63 -20.11 -14.81
N PHE A 143 21.26 -18.93 -14.80
CA PHE A 143 21.18 -18.02 -13.66
C PHE A 143 19.86 -17.25 -13.64
N HIS A 144 19.41 -16.90 -12.44
CA HIS A 144 18.23 -16.07 -12.24
C HIS A 144 18.46 -14.62 -12.74
N PRO A 145 17.45 -13.91 -13.28
CA PRO A 145 17.62 -12.54 -13.79
C PRO A 145 18.21 -11.54 -12.79
N ASP A 146 18.01 -11.75 -11.49
CA ASP A 146 18.59 -10.91 -10.43
C ASP A 146 20.12 -10.96 -10.43
N LEU A 147 20.72 -12.12 -10.75
CA LEU A 147 22.17 -12.26 -10.88
C LEU A 147 22.68 -11.63 -12.17
N GLU A 148 21.96 -11.78 -13.27
CA GLU A 148 22.33 -11.17 -14.56
C GLU A 148 22.40 -9.65 -14.46
N LYS A 149 21.40 -9.04 -13.81
CA LYS A 149 21.40 -7.60 -13.51
C LYS A 149 22.56 -7.17 -12.62
N ALA A 150 23.03 -8.06 -11.74
CA ALA A 150 24.14 -7.82 -10.82
C ALA A 150 25.52 -8.29 -11.35
N ALA A 151 25.60 -8.84 -12.57
CA ALA A 151 26.82 -9.46 -13.11
C ALA A 151 27.98 -8.49 -13.37
N SER A 152 27.70 -7.17 -13.37
CA SER A 152 28.72 -6.13 -13.40
C SER A 152 29.51 -6.01 -12.09
N ASP A 153 28.94 -6.49 -10.98
CA ASP A 153 29.60 -6.49 -9.68
C ASP A 153 30.70 -7.58 -9.64
N PRO A 154 31.97 -7.23 -9.38
CA PRO A 154 33.08 -8.20 -9.34
C PRO A 154 32.88 -9.32 -8.33
N LEU A 155 32.29 -9.03 -7.16
CA LEU A 155 32.09 -10.03 -6.12
C LEU A 155 31.03 -11.05 -6.54
N ILE A 156 29.93 -10.58 -7.13
CA ILE A 156 28.85 -11.45 -7.62
C ILE A 156 29.33 -12.28 -8.81
N ARG A 157 30.10 -11.67 -9.72
CA ARG A 157 30.71 -12.40 -10.84
C ARG A 157 31.63 -13.52 -10.35
N GLN A 158 32.44 -13.27 -9.33
CA GLN A 158 33.29 -14.29 -8.74
C GLN A 158 32.45 -15.42 -8.11
N GLN A 159 31.36 -15.10 -7.42
CA GLN A 159 30.45 -16.11 -6.88
C GLN A 159 29.83 -16.98 -7.99
N MET A 160 29.40 -16.39 -9.10
CA MET A 160 28.86 -17.12 -10.25
C MET A 160 29.90 -18.07 -10.85
N MET A 161 31.13 -17.57 -11.09
CA MET A 161 32.24 -18.39 -11.60
C MET A 161 32.58 -19.55 -10.66
N ASN A 162 32.56 -19.32 -9.34
CA ASN A 162 32.80 -20.37 -8.35
C ASN A 162 31.72 -21.47 -8.43
N GLN A 163 30.45 -21.10 -8.65
CA GLN A 163 29.37 -22.08 -8.81
C GLN A 163 29.50 -22.86 -10.12
N GLU A 164 29.89 -22.22 -11.22
CA GLU A 164 30.17 -22.90 -12.50
C GLU A 164 31.32 -23.91 -12.36
N GLN A 165 32.41 -23.51 -11.72
CA GLN A 165 33.55 -24.41 -11.49
C GLN A 165 33.16 -25.61 -10.61
N LEU A 166 32.39 -25.36 -9.55
CA LEU A 166 31.89 -26.41 -8.66
C LEU A 166 30.95 -27.37 -9.40
N PHE A 167 30.06 -26.83 -10.24
CA PHE A 167 29.15 -27.63 -11.06
C PHE A 167 29.90 -28.59 -11.99
N GLN A 168 30.88 -28.09 -12.75
CA GLN A 168 31.67 -28.92 -13.65
C GLN A 168 32.48 -29.96 -12.88
N THR A 169 33.04 -29.58 -11.73
CA THR A 169 33.80 -30.50 -10.88
C THR A 169 32.92 -31.64 -10.37
N ARG A 170 31.75 -31.33 -9.78
CA ARG A 170 30.81 -32.34 -9.26
C ARG A 170 30.30 -33.27 -10.37
N ARG A 171 29.98 -32.72 -11.54
CA ARG A 171 29.55 -33.50 -12.70
C ARG A 171 30.65 -34.45 -13.20
N ASN A 172 31.88 -33.96 -13.29
CA ASN A 172 33.01 -34.77 -13.72
C ASN A 172 33.32 -35.88 -12.72
N LEU A 173 33.25 -35.60 -11.41
CA LEU A 173 33.41 -36.61 -10.36
C LEU A 173 32.36 -37.73 -10.48
N LEU A 174 31.07 -37.37 -10.59
CA LEU A 174 30.01 -38.37 -10.78
C LEU A 174 30.23 -39.20 -12.05
N ARG A 175 30.62 -38.55 -13.15
CA ARG A 175 30.92 -39.25 -14.41
C ARG A 175 32.08 -40.22 -14.25
N SER A 176 33.18 -39.80 -13.63
CA SER A 176 34.36 -40.64 -13.39
C SER A 176 34.03 -41.84 -12.49
N ASP A 177 33.25 -41.63 -11.43
CA ASP A 177 32.79 -42.71 -10.54
C ASP A 177 31.99 -43.76 -11.32
N LEU A 178 31.04 -43.31 -12.15
CA LEU A 178 30.21 -44.21 -12.96
C LEU A 178 31.01 -44.91 -14.05
N GLN A 179 31.95 -44.21 -14.69
CA GLN A 179 32.83 -44.78 -15.68
C GLN A 179 33.71 -45.89 -15.10
N SER A 180 34.29 -45.68 -13.92
CA SER A 180 35.10 -46.72 -13.25
C SER A 180 34.29 -47.98 -12.93
N ILE A 181 33.01 -47.81 -12.54
CA ILE A 181 32.10 -48.93 -12.32
C ILE A 181 31.78 -49.65 -13.65
N GLU A 182 31.54 -48.91 -14.73
CA GLU A 182 31.28 -49.51 -16.05
C GLU A 182 32.51 -50.25 -16.59
N GLU A 183 33.71 -49.70 -16.45
CA GLU A 183 34.97 -50.38 -16.82
C GLU A 183 35.14 -51.69 -16.04
N SER A 184 34.77 -51.70 -14.75
CA SER A 184 34.76 -52.92 -13.93
C SER A 184 33.74 -53.95 -14.43
N ILE A 185 32.56 -53.49 -14.88
CA ILE A 185 31.52 -54.35 -15.48
C ILE A 185 32.02 -54.95 -16.80
N GLU A 186 32.68 -54.16 -17.65
CA GLU A 186 33.28 -54.64 -18.90
C GLU A 186 34.36 -55.69 -18.64
N GLY A 187 35.20 -55.51 -17.61
CA GLY A 187 36.14 -56.53 -17.18
C GLY A 187 35.48 -57.87 -16.83
N GLN A 188 34.35 -57.84 -16.11
CA GLN A 188 33.58 -59.05 -15.79
C GLN A 188 32.90 -59.66 -17.02
N ARG A 189 32.43 -58.86 -17.98
CA ARG A 189 31.88 -59.34 -19.27
C ARG A 189 32.95 -60.06 -20.10
N GLY A 190 34.18 -59.56 -20.09
CA GLY A 190 35.33 -60.23 -20.70
C GLY A 190 35.60 -61.61 -20.08
N LEU A 191 35.58 -61.70 -18.75
CA LEU A 191 35.72 -62.99 -18.04
C LEU A 191 34.60 -63.98 -18.40
N LEU A 192 33.35 -63.52 -18.47
CA LEU A 192 32.22 -64.37 -18.87
C LEU A 192 32.40 -64.94 -20.28
N THR A 193 32.89 -64.12 -21.20
CA THR A 193 33.17 -64.56 -22.58
C THR A 193 34.26 -65.64 -22.58
N SER A 194 35.32 -65.45 -21.78
CA SER A 194 36.39 -66.45 -21.62
C SER A 194 35.89 -67.77 -21.00
N TYR A 195 35.08 -67.69 -19.93
CA TYR A 195 34.47 -68.87 -19.31
C TYR A 195 33.56 -69.61 -20.27
N ALA A 196 32.77 -68.90 -21.09
CA ALA A 196 31.91 -69.52 -22.10
C ALA A 196 32.72 -70.33 -23.14
N SER A 197 33.80 -69.77 -23.67
CA SER A 197 34.67 -70.46 -24.64
C SER A 197 35.37 -71.68 -24.03
N MET A 198 35.86 -71.57 -22.80
CA MET A 198 36.47 -72.71 -22.09
C MET A 198 35.46 -73.81 -21.80
N LEU A 199 34.23 -73.45 -21.44
CA LEU A 199 33.15 -74.38 -21.16
C LEU A 199 32.74 -75.14 -22.43
N ASP A 200 32.67 -74.46 -23.58
CA ASP A 200 32.41 -75.08 -24.88
C ASP A 200 33.52 -76.05 -25.30
N SER A 201 34.79 -75.65 -25.11
CA SER A 201 35.96 -76.51 -25.36
C SER A 201 35.94 -77.76 -24.48
N ARG A 202 35.62 -77.63 -23.19
CA ARG A 202 35.54 -78.76 -22.24
C ARG A 202 34.35 -79.67 -22.55
N LYS A 203 33.22 -79.13 -23.01
CA LYS A 203 32.08 -79.94 -23.47
C LYS A 203 32.41 -80.75 -24.71
N SER A 204 33.12 -80.15 -25.67
CA SER A 204 33.59 -80.85 -26.87
C SER A 204 34.57 -81.97 -26.51
N GLN A 205 35.53 -81.71 -25.61
CA GLN A 205 36.45 -82.72 -25.10
C GLN A 205 35.71 -83.86 -24.38
N MET A 206 34.72 -83.54 -23.54
CA MET A 206 33.88 -84.52 -22.86
C MET A 206 33.16 -85.43 -23.85
N ALA A 207 32.62 -84.88 -24.95
CA ALA A 207 31.91 -85.67 -25.96
C ALA A 207 32.82 -86.72 -26.59
N LEU A 208 34.03 -86.33 -27.00
CA LEU A 208 35.03 -87.23 -27.59
C LEU A 208 35.46 -88.35 -26.63
N VAL A 209 35.77 -88.00 -25.38
CA VAL A 209 36.21 -88.99 -24.38
C VAL A 209 35.08 -89.94 -24.01
N ARG A 210 33.83 -89.47 -23.95
CA ARG A 210 32.67 -90.34 -23.71
C ARG A 210 32.43 -91.30 -24.87
N GLU A 211 32.62 -90.86 -26.11
CA GLU A 211 32.53 -91.72 -27.28
C GLU A 211 33.59 -92.83 -27.24
N GLU A 212 34.86 -92.48 -26.96
CA GLU A 212 35.94 -93.46 -26.80
C GLU A 212 35.65 -94.45 -25.67
N LEU A 213 35.20 -93.96 -24.51
CA LEU A 213 34.84 -94.79 -23.37
C LEU A 213 33.68 -95.76 -23.69
N ASN A 214 32.67 -95.29 -24.42
CA ASN A 214 31.53 -96.14 -24.82
C ASN A 214 31.97 -97.26 -25.77
N ASN A 215 32.82 -96.95 -26.75
CA ASN A 215 33.37 -97.94 -27.67
C ASN A 215 34.25 -98.96 -26.94
N LEU A 216 35.06 -98.50 -25.98
CA LEU A 216 35.95 -99.36 -25.19
C LEU A 216 35.18 -100.27 -24.23
N ARG A 217 34.06 -99.80 -23.65
CA ARG A 217 33.23 -100.60 -22.72
C ARG A 217 32.74 -101.91 -23.33
N GLY A 218 32.34 -101.89 -24.61
CA GLY A 218 31.95 -103.11 -25.32
C GLY A 218 33.13 -104.09 -25.47
N LEU A 219 34.28 -103.59 -25.93
CA LEU A 219 35.50 -104.37 -26.10
C LEU A 219 36.01 -104.99 -24.79
N VAL A 220 35.93 -104.26 -23.66
CA VAL A 220 36.29 -104.77 -22.34
C VAL A 220 35.32 -105.84 -21.86
N ALA A 221 34.00 -105.66 -22.07
CA ALA A 221 32.98 -106.63 -21.69
C ALA A 221 33.15 -107.97 -22.41
N GLU A 222 33.59 -107.93 -23.66
CA GLU A 222 33.92 -109.10 -24.48
C GLU A 222 35.33 -109.67 -24.23
N GLY A 223 36.14 -109.01 -23.38
CA GLY A 223 37.49 -109.45 -23.00
C GLY A 223 38.61 -109.07 -23.99
N TYR A 224 38.30 -108.28 -25.01
CA TYR A 224 39.26 -107.84 -26.04
C TYR A 224 40.11 -106.62 -25.63
N ALA A 225 39.81 -105.98 -24.49
CA ALA A 225 40.57 -104.83 -23.99
C ALA A 225 40.80 -104.86 -22.46
N PRO A 226 41.90 -104.27 -21.94
CA PRO A 226 42.18 -104.24 -20.50
C PRO A 226 41.25 -103.28 -19.72
N ARG A 227 40.70 -103.74 -18.58
CA ARG A 227 39.85 -102.93 -17.69
C ARG A 227 40.52 -101.66 -17.14
N ASN A 228 41.85 -101.69 -16.97
CA ASN A 228 42.60 -100.52 -16.48
C ASN A 228 42.46 -99.31 -17.42
N ARG A 229 42.39 -99.54 -18.74
CA ARG A 229 42.21 -98.47 -19.74
C ARG A 229 40.82 -97.85 -19.67
N GLN A 230 39.80 -98.65 -19.38
CA GLN A 230 38.45 -98.12 -19.12
C GLN A 230 38.43 -97.21 -17.88
N LEU A 231 39.03 -97.67 -16.77
CA LEU A 231 39.08 -96.88 -15.52
C LEU A 231 39.83 -95.55 -15.70
N GLU A 232 40.87 -95.54 -16.52
CA GLU A 232 41.60 -94.31 -16.87
C GLU A 232 40.70 -93.31 -17.61
N LEU A 233 39.96 -93.75 -18.63
CA LEU A 233 39.01 -92.90 -19.35
C LEU A 233 37.86 -92.44 -18.44
N GLU A 234 37.36 -93.30 -17.55
CA GLU A 234 36.34 -92.93 -16.55
C GLU A 234 36.85 -91.84 -15.59
N ARG A 235 38.11 -91.93 -15.14
CA ARG A 235 38.77 -90.88 -14.35
C ARG A 235 38.88 -89.57 -15.14
N THR A 236 39.27 -89.63 -16.42
CA THR A 236 39.32 -88.44 -17.29
C THR A 236 37.94 -87.79 -17.47
N VAL A 237 36.87 -88.58 -17.62
CA VAL A 237 35.49 -88.06 -17.65
C VAL A 237 35.14 -87.36 -16.34
N ALA A 238 35.50 -87.94 -15.19
CA ALA A 238 35.26 -87.33 -13.89
C ALA A 238 36.03 -85.99 -13.73
N GLU A 239 37.28 -85.94 -14.16
CA GLU A 239 38.12 -84.72 -14.14
C GLU A 239 37.53 -83.61 -15.03
N ILE A 240 37.12 -83.91 -16.27
CA ILE A 240 36.51 -82.91 -17.16
C ILE A 240 35.15 -82.45 -16.61
N ASN A 241 34.35 -83.33 -16.01
CA ASN A 241 33.10 -82.96 -15.35
C ASN A 241 33.34 -81.97 -14.20
N SER A 242 34.37 -82.19 -13.38
CA SER A 242 34.76 -81.25 -12.31
C SER A 242 35.14 -79.89 -12.89
N ALA A 243 35.96 -79.86 -13.95
CA ALA A 243 36.35 -78.62 -14.61
C ALA A 243 35.16 -77.85 -15.21
N ILE A 244 34.17 -78.56 -15.77
CA ILE A 244 32.92 -77.94 -16.26
C ILE A 244 32.15 -77.32 -15.10
N ALA A 245 32.01 -78.03 -13.97
CA ALA A 245 31.31 -77.52 -12.79
C ALA A 245 32.00 -76.27 -12.22
N ASP A 246 33.34 -76.24 -12.19
CA ASP A 246 34.11 -75.07 -11.75
C ASP A 246 33.89 -73.86 -12.66
N LEU A 247 33.88 -74.06 -13.98
CA LEU A 247 33.61 -72.99 -14.97
C LEU A 247 32.17 -72.46 -14.84
N GLN A 248 31.20 -73.33 -14.61
CA GLN A 248 29.81 -72.93 -14.35
C GLN A 248 29.70 -72.11 -13.07
N GLY A 249 30.35 -72.54 -11.99
CA GLY A 249 30.41 -71.80 -10.73
C GLY A 249 31.06 -70.43 -10.89
N ASN A 250 32.16 -70.34 -11.65
CA ASN A 250 32.82 -69.08 -11.99
C ASN A 250 31.91 -68.14 -12.81
N THR A 251 31.16 -68.69 -13.77
CA THR A 251 30.18 -67.94 -14.57
C THR A 251 29.13 -67.29 -13.69
N ILE A 252 28.56 -68.06 -12.75
CA ILE A 252 27.56 -67.54 -11.80
C ILE A 252 28.17 -66.44 -10.92
N ARG A 253 29.39 -66.63 -10.40
CA ARG A 253 30.08 -65.61 -9.58
C ARG A 253 30.29 -64.30 -10.35
N ALA A 254 30.78 -64.37 -11.59
CA ALA A 254 30.98 -63.19 -12.43
C ALA A 254 29.65 -62.48 -12.75
N GLN A 255 28.58 -63.22 -13.04
CA GLN A 255 27.24 -62.64 -13.24
C GLN A 255 26.71 -61.93 -11.99
N ARG A 256 26.89 -62.51 -10.80
CA ARG A 256 26.51 -61.89 -9.52
C ARG A 256 27.30 -60.60 -9.28
N SER A 257 28.61 -60.61 -9.55
CA SER A 257 29.47 -59.42 -9.44
C SER A 257 28.99 -58.29 -10.36
N ILE A 258 28.60 -58.58 -11.61
CA ILE A 258 28.00 -57.57 -12.50
C ILE A 258 26.72 -56.98 -11.90
N GLY A 259 25.86 -57.82 -11.32
CA GLY A 259 24.64 -57.37 -10.65
C GLY A 259 24.93 -56.42 -9.48
N GLU A 260 25.92 -56.75 -8.64
CA GLU A 260 26.36 -55.92 -7.52
C GLU A 260 26.94 -54.57 -7.99
N LEU A 261 27.76 -54.58 -9.05
CA LEU A 261 28.33 -53.36 -9.64
C LEU A 261 27.23 -52.45 -10.23
N ARG A 262 26.23 -53.01 -10.92
CA ARG A 262 25.08 -52.25 -11.43
C ARG A 262 24.25 -51.63 -10.31
N GLN A 263 24.05 -52.37 -9.23
CA GLN A 263 23.37 -51.85 -8.04
C GLN A 263 24.19 -50.71 -7.41
N ARG A 264 25.52 -50.86 -7.33
CA ARG A 264 26.42 -49.81 -6.83
C ARG A 264 26.34 -48.54 -7.67
N ALA A 265 26.33 -48.64 -9.00
CA ALA A 265 26.14 -47.48 -9.89
C ALA A 265 24.80 -46.78 -9.65
N SER A 266 23.71 -47.56 -9.52
CA SER A 266 22.37 -47.03 -9.25
C SER A 266 22.30 -46.32 -7.89
N SER A 267 22.89 -46.93 -6.84
CA SER A 267 22.99 -46.34 -5.51
C SER A 267 23.81 -45.05 -5.51
N ARG A 268 24.92 -45.00 -6.24
CA ARG A 268 25.76 -43.79 -6.36
C ARG A 268 24.99 -42.62 -6.98
N GLN A 269 24.22 -42.87 -8.03
CA GLN A 269 23.37 -41.84 -8.63
C GLN A 269 22.23 -41.41 -7.71
N ALA A 270 21.61 -42.34 -6.99
CA ALA A 270 20.53 -42.03 -6.04
C ALA A 270 21.04 -41.19 -4.86
N GLU A 271 22.24 -41.48 -4.37
CA GLU A 271 22.89 -40.69 -3.33
C GLU A 271 23.21 -39.27 -3.81
N TYR A 272 23.77 -39.12 -5.01
CA TYR A 272 24.02 -37.81 -5.61
C TYR A 272 22.72 -37.00 -5.76
N ARG A 273 21.65 -37.62 -6.27
CA ARG A 273 20.33 -36.95 -6.38
C ARG A 273 19.80 -36.53 -5.02
N ARG A 274 19.86 -37.42 -4.02
CA ARG A 274 19.42 -37.11 -2.65
C ARG A 274 20.19 -35.93 -2.05
N GLU A 275 21.51 -35.88 -2.25
CA GLU A 275 22.34 -34.76 -1.79
C GLU A 275 21.91 -33.44 -2.44
N VAL A 276 21.73 -33.44 -3.77
CA VAL A 276 21.28 -32.26 -4.54
C VAL A 276 19.89 -31.80 -4.09
N GLU A 277 18.94 -32.72 -3.95
CA GLU A 277 17.57 -32.39 -3.53
C GLU A 277 17.51 -31.85 -2.10
N THR A 278 18.31 -32.41 -1.19
CA THR A 278 18.38 -31.94 0.20
C THR A 278 18.96 -30.53 0.26
N GLN A 279 20.08 -30.29 -0.43
CA GLN A 279 20.70 -28.96 -0.52
C GLN A 279 19.77 -27.95 -1.20
N LEU A 280 19.06 -28.35 -2.25
CA LEU A 280 18.13 -27.47 -2.96
C LEU A 280 16.96 -27.06 -2.04
N ALA A 281 16.37 -28.00 -1.30
CA ALA A 281 15.30 -27.70 -0.36
C ALA A 281 15.75 -26.73 0.77
N ASP A 282 16.99 -26.83 1.23
CA ASP A 282 17.56 -25.90 2.21
C ASP A 282 17.81 -24.52 1.61
N VAL A 283 18.47 -24.47 0.44
CA VAL A 283 18.78 -23.22 -0.26
C VAL A 283 17.51 -22.51 -0.70
N ASP A 284 16.49 -23.21 -1.18
CA ASP A 284 15.20 -22.61 -1.58
C ASP A 284 14.54 -21.88 -0.41
N ARG A 285 14.56 -22.48 0.79
CA ARG A 285 14.04 -21.84 2.01
C ARG A 285 14.85 -20.60 2.37
N GLU A 286 16.18 -20.67 2.31
CA GLU A 286 17.04 -19.52 2.59
C GLU A 286 16.87 -18.39 1.57
N VAL A 287 16.76 -18.73 0.27
CA VAL A 287 16.51 -17.78 -0.81
C VAL A 287 15.21 -17.02 -0.57
N LEU A 288 14.11 -17.72 -0.24
CA LEU A 288 12.83 -17.07 0.03
C LEU A 288 12.90 -16.12 1.22
N ALA A 289 13.59 -16.51 2.30
CA ALA A 289 13.75 -15.67 3.48
C ALA A 289 14.63 -14.43 3.20
N GLU A 290 15.78 -14.62 2.55
CA GLU A 290 16.71 -13.54 2.23
C GLU A 290 16.18 -12.63 1.11
N GLU A 291 15.30 -13.12 0.22
CA GLU A 291 14.61 -12.28 -0.76
C GLU A 291 13.73 -11.23 -0.08
N GLN A 292 12.94 -11.65 0.92
CA GLN A 292 12.07 -10.73 1.66
C GLN A 292 12.90 -9.72 2.47
N LYS A 293 13.98 -10.19 3.09
CA LYS A 293 14.91 -9.33 3.82
C LYS A 293 15.62 -8.34 2.88
N PHE A 294 16.03 -8.79 1.70
CA PHE A 294 16.65 -7.94 0.68
C PHE A 294 15.69 -6.85 0.21
N LYS A 295 14.41 -7.17 -0.02
CA LYS A 295 13.37 -6.16 -0.34
C LYS A 295 13.24 -5.12 0.78
N ALA A 296 13.12 -5.56 2.03
CA ALA A 296 12.99 -4.67 3.18
C ALA A 296 14.20 -3.73 3.34
N VAL A 297 15.43 -4.27 3.27
CA VAL A 297 16.65 -3.46 3.41
C VAL A 297 16.90 -2.58 2.17
N SER A 298 16.46 -3.00 0.99
CA SER A 298 16.46 -2.16 -0.23
C SER A 298 15.54 -0.95 -0.08
N ASP A 299 14.37 -1.13 0.54
CA ASP A 299 13.45 -0.04 0.85
C ASP A 299 14.06 0.91 1.90
N ASP A 300 14.71 0.38 2.94
CA ASP A 300 15.42 1.19 3.93
C ASP A 300 16.56 1.99 3.31
N TYR A 301 17.35 1.38 2.43
CA TYR A 301 18.43 2.07 1.73
C TYR A 301 17.90 3.18 0.82
N ARG A 302 16.77 2.96 0.13
CA ARG A 302 16.10 4.00 -0.66
C ARG A 302 15.58 5.16 0.20
N ARG A 303 15.17 4.91 1.44
CA ARG A 303 14.67 5.94 2.37
C ARG A 303 15.75 6.85 2.95
N VAL A 304 17.03 6.46 2.86
CA VAL A 304 18.17 7.32 3.26
C VAL A 304 18.14 8.67 2.54
N GLU A 305 17.66 8.70 1.29
CA GLU A 305 17.41 9.92 0.55
C GLU A 305 15.92 10.28 0.61
N ILE A 306 15.60 11.30 1.40
CA ILE A 306 14.23 11.80 1.56
C ILE A 306 13.90 12.69 0.37
N LYS A 307 12.85 12.36 -0.37
CA LYS A 307 12.45 13.03 -1.61
C LYS A 307 11.11 13.75 -1.47
N ALA A 308 10.89 14.76 -2.30
CA ALA A 308 9.61 15.46 -2.38
C ALA A 308 8.51 14.54 -2.93
N PRO A 309 7.33 14.42 -2.27
CA PRO A 309 6.22 13.63 -2.76
C PRO A 309 5.41 14.33 -3.86
N VAL A 310 5.54 15.66 -4.00
CA VAL A 310 4.84 16.50 -4.97
C VAL A 310 5.69 17.71 -5.34
N ASP A 311 5.43 18.31 -6.50
CA ASP A 311 5.95 19.63 -6.85
C ASP A 311 5.39 20.69 -5.88
N GLY A 312 6.22 21.60 -5.38
CA GLY A 312 5.74 22.64 -4.46
C GLY A 312 6.83 23.47 -3.79
N GLN A 313 6.42 24.34 -2.88
CA GLN A 313 7.31 25.13 -2.06
C GLN A 313 7.53 24.46 -0.70
N VAL A 314 8.79 24.42 -0.25
CA VAL A 314 9.16 23.89 1.08
C VAL A 314 8.79 24.90 2.16
N VAL A 315 8.05 24.44 3.19
CA VAL A 315 7.63 25.25 4.33
C VAL A 315 7.85 24.48 5.64
N GLY A 316 8.33 25.16 6.68
CA GLY A 316 8.47 24.58 8.02
C GLY A 316 9.63 23.59 8.14
N LEU A 317 10.78 23.92 7.54
CA LEU A 317 12.01 23.13 7.62
C LEU A 317 12.53 23.04 9.06
N ALA A 318 12.26 21.90 9.70
CA ALA A 318 12.61 21.62 11.08
C ALA A 318 14.09 21.23 11.26
N VAL A 319 14.72 20.66 10.23
CA VAL A 319 16.10 20.18 10.29
C VAL A 319 16.98 20.99 9.37
N GLN A 320 17.82 21.83 9.96
CA GLN A 320 18.68 22.79 9.24
C GLN A 320 20.17 22.50 9.42
N THR A 321 20.54 21.65 10.39
CA THR A 321 21.93 21.38 10.76
C THR A 321 22.38 19.99 10.35
N VAL A 322 23.56 19.93 9.73
CA VAL A 322 24.29 18.68 9.49
C VAL A 322 24.66 18.05 10.83
N GLY A 323 24.50 16.73 10.96
CA GLY A 323 24.70 15.98 12.20
C GLY A 323 23.49 15.96 13.15
N GLY A 324 22.40 16.64 12.80
CA GLY A 324 21.14 16.57 13.55
C GLY A 324 20.54 15.15 13.52
N VAL A 325 19.90 14.73 14.61
CA VAL A 325 19.25 13.41 14.72
C VAL A 325 17.76 13.55 14.42
N VAL A 326 17.27 12.76 13.48
CA VAL A 326 15.85 12.62 13.13
C VAL A 326 15.28 11.42 13.86
N GLN A 327 14.18 11.62 14.58
CA GLN A 327 13.44 10.56 15.25
C GLN A 327 12.50 9.81 14.27
N PRO A 328 12.15 8.55 14.55
CA PRO A 328 11.12 7.82 13.79
C PRO A 328 9.80 8.59 13.75
N GLY A 329 9.23 8.78 12.55
CA GLY A 329 7.99 9.52 12.32
C GLY A 329 8.10 11.04 12.51
N GLN A 330 9.30 11.58 12.70
CA GLN A 330 9.47 13.02 12.86
C GLN A 330 9.14 13.72 11.54
N LYS A 331 8.31 14.77 11.65
CA LYS A 331 8.03 15.70 10.57
C LYS A 331 9.24 16.60 10.31
N LEU A 332 9.69 16.63 9.06
CA LEU A 332 10.87 17.37 8.64
C LEU A 332 10.51 18.70 7.99
N MET A 333 9.48 18.70 7.14
CA MET A 333 8.96 19.88 6.44
C MET A 333 7.59 19.58 5.84
N ASP A 334 6.88 20.62 5.40
CA ASP A 334 5.73 20.52 4.52
C ASP A 334 6.11 20.94 3.10
N ILE A 335 5.49 20.31 2.10
CA ILE A 335 5.50 20.80 0.73
C ILE A 335 4.11 21.31 0.39
N VAL A 336 4.06 22.57 -0.04
CA VAL A 336 2.85 23.26 -0.47
C VAL A 336 2.82 23.24 -2.00
N PRO A 337 1.89 22.51 -2.65
CA PRO A 337 1.85 22.44 -4.10
C PRO A 337 1.66 23.80 -4.77
N GLY A 338 2.45 24.07 -5.81
CA GLY A 338 2.32 25.28 -6.62
C GLY A 338 1.24 25.11 -7.68
N GLY A 339 0.01 25.47 -7.38
CA GLY A 339 -1.10 25.45 -8.33
C GLY A 339 -2.34 26.03 -7.68
N SER A 340 -3.02 26.95 -8.38
CA SER A 340 -4.18 27.73 -7.95
C SER A 340 -4.99 27.04 -6.85
N GLU A 341 -4.66 27.36 -5.61
CA GLU A 341 -5.36 26.86 -4.44
C GLU A 341 -6.80 27.33 -4.56
N GLU A 342 -7.76 26.40 -4.60
CA GLU A 342 -9.16 26.77 -4.54
C GLU A 342 -9.38 27.43 -3.19
N LEU A 343 -9.60 28.75 -3.21
CA LEU A 343 -9.93 29.50 -2.01
C LEU A 343 -11.33 29.07 -1.58
N LEU A 344 -11.38 28.36 -0.46
CA LEU A 344 -12.62 28.00 0.21
C LEU A 344 -12.87 29.02 1.32
N LEU A 345 -14.12 29.37 1.53
CA LEU A 345 -14.50 30.21 2.65
C LEU A 345 -14.94 29.29 3.79
N GLU A 346 -14.35 29.50 4.95
CA GLU A 346 -14.71 28.80 6.17
C GLU A 346 -15.66 29.68 6.95
N ALA A 347 -16.88 29.21 7.18
CA ALA A 347 -17.91 29.92 7.90
C ALA A 347 -18.34 29.13 9.13
N HIS A 348 -18.46 29.82 10.25
CA HIS A 348 -18.89 29.28 11.52
C HIS A 348 -20.41 29.29 11.57
N VAL A 349 -21.00 28.10 11.73
CA VAL A 349 -22.44 27.91 11.90
C VAL A 349 -22.73 27.67 13.36
N ALA A 350 -23.66 28.44 13.92
CA ALA A 350 -24.05 28.29 15.32
C ALA A 350 -24.73 26.92 15.55
N PRO A 351 -24.47 26.22 16.67
CA PRO A 351 -24.96 24.85 16.89
C PRO A 351 -26.48 24.71 16.83
N HIS A 352 -27.22 25.75 17.23
CA HIS A 352 -28.68 25.77 17.21
C HIS A 352 -29.29 25.95 15.80
N LEU A 353 -28.47 26.19 14.77
CA LEU A 353 -28.89 26.38 13.38
C LEU A 353 -28.37 25.29 12.44
N ILE A 354 -27.64 24.29 12.95
CA ILE A 354 -27.00 23.25 12.14
C ILE A 354 -27.99 22.42 11.33
N ASP A 355 -29.18 22.13 11.88
CA ASP A 355 -30.23 21.36 11.20
C ASP A 355 -30.69 21.98 9.87
N ARG A 356 -30.42 23.28 9.67
CA ARG A 356 -30.81 24.02 8.47
C ARG A 356 -29.68 24.16 7.45
N VAL A 357 -28.44 23.84 7.81
CA VAL A 357 -27.27 24.01 6.95
C VAL A 357 -26.76 22.64 6.49
N HIS A 358 -26.86 22.39 5.19
CA HIS A 358 -26.37 21.15 4.58
C HIS A 358 -25.51 21.43 3.35
N ALA A 359 -24.73 20.41 2.95
CA ALA A 359 -23.96 20.48 1.72
C ALA A 359 -24.88 20.73 0.51
N GLY A 360 -24.39 21.55 -0.42
CA GLY A 360 -25.11 21.90 -1.64
C GLY A 360 -25.97 23.17 -1.58
N LEU A 361 -26.20 23.75 -0.41
CA LEU A 361 -26.98 24.98 -0.27
C LEU A 361 -26.31 26.17 -1.00
N PRO A 362 -27.08 27.01 -1.71
CA PRO A 362 -26.58 28.27 -2.22
C PRO A 362 -26.38 29.25 -1.05
N VAL A 363 -25.31 30.03 -1.12
CA VAL A 363 -24.98 31.01 -0.07
C VAL A 363 -24.59 32.34 -0.70
N ASP A 364 -24.89 33.42 0.00
CA ASP A 364 -24.44 34.75 -0.38
C ASP A 364 -23.30 35.17 0.55
N VAL A 365 -22.11 35.36 -0.03
CA VAL A 365 -20.91 35.79 0.66
C VAL A 365 -20.78 37.29 0.54
N ARG A 366 -20.75 38.00 1.67
CA ARG A 366 -20.60 39.45 1.74
C ARG A 366 -19.17 39.79 2.14
N PHE A 367 -18.49 40.54 1.30
CA PHE A 367 -17.14 41.03 1.57
C PHE A 367 -17.19 42.48 2.06
N ASN A 368 -16.89 42.68 3.34
CA ASN A 368 -16.88 44.00 3.97
C ASN A 368 -15.49 44.67 3.95
N SER A 369 -14.48 43.95 3.46
CA SER A 369 -13.06 44.34 3.45
C SER A 369 -12.61 45.12 2.20
N PHE A 370 -13.43 45.17 1.15
CA PHE A 370 -13.07 45.88 -0.08
C PHE A 370 -13.34 47.40 0.03
N ALA A 371 -12.27 48.20 0.04
CA ALA A 371 -12.32 49.66 0.23
C ALA A 371 -13.21 50.44 -0.75
N HIS A 372 -13.46 49.91 -1.95
CA HIS A 372 -14.22 50.59 -3.02
C HIS A 372 -15.60 49.98 -3.30
N SER A 373 -16.03 48.97 -2.55
CA SER A 373 -17.36 48.34 -2.66
C SER A 373 -17.74 47.64 -1.35
N PRO A 374 -18.07 48.37 -0.27
CA PRO A 374 -18.21 47.83 1.09
C PRO A 374 -19.39 46.86 1.33
N GLN A 375 -20.07 46.38 0.28
CA GLN A 375 -21.19 45.42 0.35
C GLN A 375 -21.23 44.49 -0.87
N LEU A 376 -20.07 44.08 -1.41
CA LEU A 376 -20.05 43.16 -2.53
C LEU A 376 -20.61 41.79 -2.11
N VAL A 377 -21.73 41.40 -2.71
CA VAL A 377 -22.34 40.08 -2.52
C VAL A 377 -21.93 39.16 -3.66
N VAL A 378 -21.35 38.02 -3.29
CA VAL A 378 -20.84 37.01 -4.20
C VAL A 378 -21.53 35.69 -3.94
N GLN A 379 -22.02 35.05 -4.99
CA GLN A 379 -22.72 33.78 -4.88
C GLN A 379 -21.74 32.62 -4.68
N GLY A 380 -21.93 31.87 -3.60
CA GLY A 380 -21.21 30.66 -3.26
C GLY A 380 -22.14 29.45 -3.12
N LYS A 381 -21.54 28.30 -2.87
CA LYS A 381 -22.23 27.04 -2.58
C LYS A 381 -21.52 26.34 -1.43
N VAL A 382 -22.28 25.77 -0.50
CA VAL A 382 -21.72 24.93 0.58
C VAL A 382 -21.18 23.65 -0.05
N VAL A 383 -19.89 23.41 0.13
CA VAL A 383 -19.21 22.17 -0.29
C VAL A 383 -19.41 21.10 0.77
N SER A 384 -19.12 21.43 2.03
CA SER A 384 -19.25 20.52 3.16
C SER A 384 -19.53 21.26 4.46
N VAL A 385 -20.07 20.53 5.43
CA VAL A 385 -20.27 20.99 6.81
C VAL A 385 -19.64 19.94 7.72
N SER A 386 -18.92 20.35 8.77
CA SER A 386 -18.33 19.41 9.72
C SER A 386 -19.40 18.57 10.39
N GLY A 387 -19.16 17.27 10.52
CA GLY A 387 -20.04 16.38 11.30
C GLY A 387 -19.88 16.56 12.80
N ASP A 388 -18.75 17.11 13.23
CA ASP A 388 -18.41 17.32 14.64
C ASP A 388 -18.46 18.81 15.00
N LEU A 389 -18.81 19.07 16.27
CA LEU A 389 -18.80 20.39 16.89
C LEU A 389 -17.36 20.78 17.25
N LEU A 390 -16.88 21.89 16.69
CA LEU A 390 -15.54 22.43 16.94
C LEU A 390 -15.58 23.56 17.94
N THR A 391 -14.48 23.76 18.67
CA THR A 391 -14.34 24.81 19.67
C THR A 391 -13.17 25.72 19.31
N GLU A 392 -13.41 27.02 19.22
CA GLU A 392 -12.37 28.01 18.98
C GLU A 392 -11.41 28.08 20.18
N PRO A 393 -10.10 27.81 20.03
CA PRO A 393 -9.16 27.74 21.16
C PRO A 393 -9.02 29.05 21.95
N GLN A 394 -9.28 30.20 21.31
CA GLN A 394 -9.10 31.52 21.93
C GLN A 394 -10.36 32.04 22.63
N THR A 395 -11.55 31.76 22.09
CA THR A 395 -12.82 32.33 22.56
C THR A 395 -13.76 31.30 23.19
N ASN A 396 -13.39 30.01 23.13
CA ASN A 396 -14.18 28.87 23.60
C ASN A 396 -15.60 28.81 22.98
N LEU A 397 -15.78 29.46 21.82
CA LEU A 397 -17.03 29.44 21.06
C LEU A 397 -17.15 28.11 20.31
N GLN A 398 -18.29 27.44 20.49
CA GLN A 398 -18.59 26.19 19.80
C GLN A 398 -19.30 26.47 18.48
N TYR A 399 -18.83 25.87 17.39
CA TYR A 399 -19.39 26.06 16.04
C TYR A 399 -19.24 24.81 15.18
N TYR A 400 -20.08 24.70 14.16
CA TYR A 400 -19.86 23.78 13.04
C TYR A 400 -19.17 24.52 11.90
N LEU A 401 -18.18 23.88 11.28
CA LEU A 401 -17.40 24.47 10.19
C LEU A 401 -18.07 24.16 8.86
N ALA A 402 -18.61 25.18 8.20
CA ALA A 402 -19.12 25.08 6.84
C ALA A 402 -18.08 25.60 5.85
N ARG A 403 -17.70 24.75 4.89
CA ARG A 403 -16.82 25.11 3.76
C ARG A 403 -17.65 25.53 2.58
N VAL A 404 -17.38 26.72 2.06
CA VAL A 404 -18.11 27.34 0.96
C VAL A 404 -17.15 27.59 -0.20
N GLN A 405 -17.57 27.23 -1.41
CA GLN A 405 -16.85 27.55 -2.65
C GLN A 405 -17.60 28.63 -3.41
N ILE A 406 -16.88 29.59 -3.98
CA ILE A 406 -17.47 30.62 -4.84
C ILE A 406 -17.88 29.98 -6.16
N THR A 407 -19.10 30.23 -6.60
CA THR A 407 -19.60 29.71 -7.88
C THR A 407 -18.94 30.43 -9.06
N PRO A 408 -18.91 29.85 -10.27
CA PRO A 408 -18.40 30.54 -11.46
C PRO A 408 -19.09 31.90 -11.73
N GLU A 409 -20.38 32.04 -11.36
CA GLU A 409 -21.13 33.28 -11.44
C GLU A 409 -20.67 34.29 -10.39
N GLY A 410 -20.46 33.83 -9.15
CA GLY A 410 -19.84 34.63 -8.10
C GLY A 410 -18.43 35.12 -8.46
N MET A 411 -17.63 34.29 -9.12
CA MET A 411 -16.30 34.68 -9.60
C MET A 411 -16.37 35.80 -10.66
N LYS A 412 -17.41 35.82 -11.52
CA LYS A 412 -17.63 36.94 -12.45
C LYS A 412 -17.97 38.24 -11.71
N SER A 413 -18.80 38.17 -10.67
CA SER A 413 -19.15 39.33 -9.83
C SER A 413 -17.95 39.85 -9.02
N LEU A 414 -17.06 38.95 -8.60
CA LEU A 414 -15.81 39.29 -7.93
C LEU A 414 -14.84 40.05 -8.85
N GLY A 415 -14.82 39.69 -10.14
CA GLY A 415 -14.03 40.36 -11.18
C GLY A 415 -12.54 40.11 -11.03
N GLN A 416 -11.72 41.17 -11.08
CA GLN A 416 -10.25 41.10 -10.91
C GLN A 416 -9.79 41.23 -9.45
N ARG A 417 -10.72 41.26 -8.48
CA ARG A 417 -10.38 41.44 -7.06
C ARG A 417 -9.77 40.17 -6.50
N GLN A 418 -8.58 40.27 -5.92
CA GLN A 418 -7.89 39.14 -5.33
C GLN A 418 -8.37 38.90 -3.89
N LEU A 419 -8.80 37.67 -3.62
CA LEU A 419 -9.11 37.20 -2.28
C LEU A 419 -7.79 36.87 -1.58
N GLN A 420 -7.65 37.32 -0.33
CA GLN A 420 -6.49 36.99 0.49
C GLN A 420 -6.91 36.05 1.64
N PRO A 421 -6.09 35.06 2.00
CA PRO A 421 -6.32 34.22 3.16
C PRO A 421 -6.40 35.06 4.44
N GLY A 422 -7.32 34.69 5.35
CA GLY A 422 -7.58 35.43 6.58
C GLY A 422 -8.51 36.64 6.41
N MET A 423 -9.00 36.93 5.20
CA MET A 423 -9.95 38.02 4.98
C MET A 423 -11.32 37.67 5.58
N PRO A 424 -11.89 38.50 6.47
CA PRO A 424 -13.18 38.22 7.10
C PRO A 424 -14.32 38.37 6.10
N VAL A 425 -15.28 37.46 6.18
CA VAL A 425 -16.48 37.43 5.35
C VAL A 425 -17.71 37.14 6.19
N GLU A 426 -18.86 37.63 5.74
CA GLU A 426 -20.15 37.24 6.29
C GLU A 426 -20.86 36.35 5.27
N VAL A 427 -21.23 35.14 5.67
CA VAL A 427 -21.88 34.16 4.80
C VAL A 427 -23.33 34.01 5.23
N VAL A 428 -24.26 34.21 4.29
CA VAL A 428 -25.68 33.98 4.51
C VAL A 428 -26.09 32.71 3.79
N PHE A 429 -26.40 31.65 4.55
CA PHE A 429 -26.87 30.37 4.01
C PHE A 429 -28.35 30.48 3.64
N LYS A 430 -28.72 30.24 2.38
CA LYS A 430 -30.12 30.31 1.93
C LYS A 430 -30.84 29.01 2.29
N THR A 431 -31.55 29.02 3.41
CA THR A 431 -32.18 27.82 4.00
C THR A 431 -33.62 27.56 3.52
N GLY A 432 -34.14 28.41 2.63
CA GLY A 432 -35.45 28.27 2.00
C GLY A 432 -36.13 29.62 1.73
N GLU A 433 -37.33 29.58 1.18
CA GLU A 433 -38.21 30.75 1.00
C GLU A 433 -39.46 30.57 1.87
N ARG A 434 -39.88 31.64 2.57
CA ARG A 434 -41.12 31.65 3.37
C ARG A 434 -42.01 32.79 2.92
N SER A 435 -43.32 32.59 2.95
CA SER A 435 -44.24 33.68 2.66
C SER A 435 -44.26 34.72 3.78
N MET A 436 -44.47 36.00 3.44
CA MET A 436 -44.56 37.09 4.44
C MET A 436 -45.61 36.77 5.53
N LEU A 437 -46.72 36.14 5.14
CA LEU A 437 -47.77 35.69 6.06
C LEU A 437 -47.23 34.65 7.07
N THR A 438 -46.40 33.71 6.60
CA THR A 438 -45.76 32.72 7.47
C THR A 438 -44.80 33.38 8.44
N TYR A 439 -43.99 34.34 7.97
CA TYR A 439 -43.06 35.09 8.82
C TYR A 439 -43.76 35.84 9.96
N LEU A 440 -44.87 36.55 9.65
CA LEU A 440 -45.66 37.30 10.64
C LEU A 440 -46.38 36.39 11.66
N LEU A 441 -46.88 35.23 11.23
CA LEU A 441 -47.65 34.32 12.08
C LEU A 441 -46.78 33.31 12.84
N HIS A 442 -45.55 33.02 12.38
CA HIS A 442 -44.67 32.02 13.01
C HIS A 442 -44.41 32.25 14.52
N PRO A 443 -44.15 33.48 15.01
CA PRO A 443 -43.94 33.73 16.44
C PRO A 443 -45.19 33.44 17.29
N LEU A 444 -46.38 33.72 16.76
CA LEU A 444 -47.66 33.49 17.43
C LEU A 444 -47.95 31.99 17.50
N ILE A 445 -47.79 31.28 16.38
CA ILE A 445 -48.00 29.82 16.31
C ILE A 445 -46.99 29.09 17.20
N LYS A 446 -45.71 29.48 17.19
CA LYS A 446 -44.67 28.87 18.01
C LYS A 446 -44.97 29.01 19.50
N ARG A 447 -45.43 30.18 19.96
CA ARG A 447 -45.81 30.41 21.37
C ARG A 447 -47.05 29.61 21.78
N VAL A 448 -48.06 29.52 20.91
CA VAL A 448 -49.26 28.69 21.18
C VAL A 448 -48.91 27.20 21.21
N SER A 449 -48.05 26.73 20.30
CA SER A 449 -47.60 25.33 20.30
C SER A 449 -46.71 24.98 21.49
N ALA A 450 -45.92 25.93 22.00
CA ALA A 450 -45.10 25.76 23.20
C ALA A 450 -45.94 25.79 24.48
N SER A 451 -47.06 26.53 24.52
CA SER A 451 -47.97 26.54 25.67
C SER A 451 -48.94 25.34 25.72
N MET A 452 -49.06 24.57 24.62
CA MET A 452 -49.90 23.36 24.55
C MET A 452 -49.09 22.06 24.74
N LYS A 453 -47.82 22.16 25.12
CA LYS A 453 -47.00 21.03 25.57
C LYS A 453 -46.57 21.29 27.02
N GLU A 454 -47.13 20.52 27.94
CA GLU A 454 -46.54 20.32 29.27
C GLU A 454 -45.31 19.41 29.12
N GLU A 455 -44.26 19.65 29.91
CA GLU A 455 -43.16 18.68 30.09
C GLU A 455 -43.64 17.45 30.88
#